data_AF-A0A9D3W7E2-F1
#
_entry.id   AF-A0A9D3W7E2-F1
#
_cell.length_a   1.000
_cell.length_b   1.000
_cell.length_c   1.000
_cell.angle_alpha   90.00
_cell.angle_beta   90.00
_cell.angle_gamma   90.00
#
_symmetry.space_group_name_H-M   'P 1'
#
loop_
_entity.id
_entity.type
_entity.pdbx_description
1 polymer ?
#
loop_
_entity_poly.entity_id
_entity_poly.type
_entity_poly.pdbx_seq_one_letter_code
_entity_poly.pdbx_strand_id
1 'polypeptide(L)'
;MLIQNRNYDGVRIQYDSMEVVKAIQHFSLTSSNSAIIRRIRHLLVNAKSWVIQHFPRDCNKIADCLAKMALDTNKGLKTFEEIPKEVLALSPIIQSSDSLTQRNIM
;
A
#
# COMPACT_ATOMS: atom_id res chain seq x y z
N MET A 1 2.92 -9.18 -13.14
CA MET A 1 2.98 -8.31 -11.93
C MET A 1 4.21 -7.43 -12.06
N LEU A 2 4.02 -6.16 -12.43
CA LEU A 2 5.11 -5.19 -12.50
C LEU A 2 5.45 -4.73 -11.08
N ILE A 3 6.55 -5.25 -10.54
CA ILE A 3 7.13 -4.70 -9.30
C ILE A 3 8.13 -3.66 -9.76
N GLN A 4 7.77 -2.38 -9.72
CA GLN A 4 8.76 -1.31 -9.81
C GLN A 4 9.59 -1.38 -8.52
N ASN A 5 10.75 -2.01 -8.58
CA ASN A 5 11.69 -2.02 -7.47
C ASN A 5 12.29 -0.62 -7.33
N ARG A 6 11.66 0.23 -6.53
CA ARG A 6 12.10 1.61 -6.26
C ARG A 6 13.23 1.69 -5.22
N ASN A 7 13.86 0.56 -4.86
CA ASN A 7 14.98 0.48 -3.91
C ASN A 7 14.74 1.24 -2.60
N TYR A 8 13.53 1.13 -2.02
CA TYR A 8 13.24 1.72 -0.71
C TYR A 8 14.03 1.02 0.40
N ASP A 9 14.64 1.79 1.31
CA ASP A 9 15.40 1.24 2.44
C ASP A 9 14.53 0.63 3.54
N GLY A 10 13.24 1.00 3.57
CA GLY A 10 12.27 0.42 4.48
C GLY A 10 10.84 0.56 3.98
N VAL A 11 10.02 -0.44 4.26
CA VAL A 11 8.61 -0.50 3.84
C VAL A 11 7.69 -0.42 5.05
N ARG A 12 6.85 0.61 5.12
CA ARG A 12 5.77 0.72 6.10
C ARG A 12 4.46 0.31 5.45
N ILE A 13 3.83 -0.73 5.97
CA ILE A 13 2.53 -1.23 5.52
C ILE A 13 1.47 -0.83 6.54
N GLN A 14 0.43 -0.13 6.06
CA GLN A 14 -0.75 0.20 6.84
C GLN A 14 -1.94 -0.56 6.25
N TYR A 15 -2.69 -1.23 7.12
CA TYR A 15 -3.83 -2.03 6.70
C TYR A 15 -4.96 -1.96 7.73
N ASP A 16 -6.21 -2.02 7.29
CA ASP A 16 -7.39 -1.83 8.13
C ASP A 16 -8.00 -3.14 8.65
N SER A 17 -7.60 -4.31 8.15
CA SER A 17 -7.94 -5.59 8.77
C SER A 17 -6.86 -6.04 9.76
N MET A 18 -7.27 -6.14 11.02
CA MET A 18 -6.43 -6.65 12.10
C MET A 18 -6.02 -8.12 11.87
N GLU A 19 -6.89 -8.93 11.25
CA GLU A 19 -6.64 -10.32 10.94
C GLU A 19 -5.46 -10.46 9.96
N VAL A 20 -5.43 -9.62 8.92
CA VAL A 20 -4.35 -9.61 7.94
C VAL A 20 -3.05 -9.10 8.55
N VAL A 21 -3.11 -8.04 9.37
CA VAL A 21 -1.94 -7.53 10.11
C VAL A 21 -1.33 -8.65 10.95
N LYS A 22 -2.15 -9.36 11.74
CA LYS A 22 -1.70 -10.51 12.55
C LYS A 22 -1.14 -11.64 11.69
N ALA A 23 -1.80 -11.99 10.58
CA ALA A 23 -1.35 -13.08 9.70
C ALA A 23 0.01 -12.81 9.05
N ILE A 24 0.35 -11.53 8.82
CA ILE A 24 1.64 -11.10 8.28
C ILE A 24 2.69 -10.95 9.40
N GLN A 25 2.32 -10.39 10.56
CA GLN A 25 3.22 -10.22 11.73
C GLN A 25 3.65 -11.55 12.35
N HIS A 26 2.72 -12.50 12.52
CA HIS A 26 3.02 -13.82 13.04
C HIS A 26 3.66 -14.67 11.93
N PHE A 27 4.90 -14.31 11.62
CA PHE A 27 5.76 -14.86 10.57
C PHE A 27 6.18 -16.30 10.90
N SER A 28 5.24 -17.25 10.86
CA SER A 28 5.58 -18.67 10.79
C SER A 28 5.70 -19.07 9.32
N LEU A 29 6.91 -19.40 8.89
CA LEU A 29 7.24 -19.81 7.51
C LEU A 29 6.48 -21.06 7.07
N THR A 30 5.89 -21.82 7.99
CA THR A 30 5.51 -23.21 7.74
C THR A 30 4.02 -23.52 7.53
N SER A 31 3.06 -22.58 7.62
CA SER A 31 1.65 -23.04 7.56
C SER A 31 0.54 -22.04 7.17
N SER A 32 0.80 -20.95 6.43
CA SER A 32 -0.33 -20.17 5.89
C SER A 32 -0.95 -20.88 4.69
N ASN A 33 -2.23 -21.27 4.78
CA ASN A 33 -3.03 -21.81 3.67
C ASN A 33 -3.29 -20.77 2.55
N SER A 34 -2.99 -19.49 2.77
CA SER A 34 -3.21 -18.44 1.78
C SER A 34 -1.98 -18.24 0.89
N ALA A 35 -2.14 -18.52 -0.40
CA ALA A 35 -1.11 -18.26 -1.41
C ALA A 35 -0.70 -16.77 -1.46
N ILE A 36 -1.64 -15.85 -1.18
CA ILE A 36 -1.40 -14.41 -1.13
C ILE A 36 -0.50 -14.06 0.05
N ILE A 37 -0.80 -14.57 1.25
CA ILE A 37 0.03 -14.33 2.44
C ILE A 37 1.44 -14.88 2.23
N ARG A 38 1.57 -16.08 1.65
CA ARG A 38 2.89 -16.64 1.28
C ARG A 38 3.64 -15.75 0.30
N ARG A 39 2.96 -15.18 -0.71
CA ARG A 39 3.58 -14.27 -1.67
C ARG A 39 4.03 -12.96 -1.02
N ILE A 40 3.20 -12.37 -0.18
CA ILE A 40 3.56 -11.17 0.60
C ILE A 40 4.80 -11.45 1.44
N ARG A 41 4.82 -12.58 2.17
CA ARG A 41 5.98 -12.99 2.97
C ARG A 41 7.26 -13.10 2.15
N HIS A 42 7.20 -13.72 0.97
CA HIS A 42 8.37 -13.82 0.09
C HIS A 42 8.88 -12.45 -0.39
N LEU A 43 7.99 -11.49 -0.63
CA LEU A 43 8.39 -10.12 -0.97
C LEU A 43 9.06 -9.41 0.22
N LEU A 44 8.56 -9.63 1.43
CA LEU A 44 9.07 -9.01 2.65
C LEU A 44 10.43 -9.56 3.09
N VAL A 45 10.74 -10.83 2.81
CA VAL A 45 12.08 -11.41 3.05
C VAL A 45 13.17 -10.66 2.28
N ASN A 46 12.85 -10.14 1.09
CA ASN A 46 13.79 -9.41 0.25
C ASN A 46 13.84 -7.90 0.56
N ALA A 47 12.98 -7.41 1.46
CA ALA A 47 13.00 -6.01 1.89
C ALA A 47 14.04 -5.81 2.99
N LYS A 48 14.89 -4.77 2.87
CA LYS A 48 15.91 -4.44 3.88
C LYS A 48 15.33 -4.27 5.28
N SER A 49 14.18 -3.60 5.37
CA SER A 49 13.41 -3.45 6.61
C SER A 49 11.93 -3.29 6.27
N TRP A 50 11.05 -3.75 7.16
CA TRP A 50 9.62 -3.54 7.01
C TRP A 50 8.89 -3.54 8.35
N VAL A 51 7.76 -2.85 8.39
CA VAL A 51 6.82 -2.88 9.50
C VAL A 51 5.40 -2.90 8.96
N ILE A 52 4.53 -3.69 9.58
CA ILE A 52 3.09 -3.66 9.31
C ILE A 52 2.34 -3.26 10.58
N GLN A 53 1.37 -2.37 10.44
CA GLN A 53 0.54 -1.89 11.53
C GLN A 53 -0.92 -1.78 11.09
N HIS A 54 -1.82 -1.98 12.05
CA HIS A 54 -3.23 -1.69 11.85
C HIS A 54 -3.44 -0.17 11.71
N PHE A 55 -4.28 0.22 10.76
CA PHE A 55 -4.64 1.61 10.52
C PHE A 55 -6.15 1.70 10.28
N PRO A 56 -6.91 2.54 11.01
CA PRO A 56 -8.36 2.58 10.89
C PRO A 56 -8.83 2.83 9.45
N ARG A 57 -9.91 2.15 9.05
CA ARG A 57 -10.48 2.25 7.70
C ARG A 57 -10.79 3.69 7.29
N ASP A 58 -11.29 4.49 8.23
CA ASP A 58 -11.61 5.91 8.01
C ASP A 58 -10.39 6.76 7.66
N CYS A 59 -9.18 6.28 7.98
CA CYS A 59 -7.93 6.92 7.62
C CYS A 59 -7.31 6.33 6.34
N ASN A 60 -7.73 5.14 5.90
CA ASN A 60 -7.20 4.43 4.73
C ASN A 60 -8.01 4.71 3.43
N LYS A 61 -8.56 5.93 3.29
CA LYS A 61 -9.54 6.27 2.25
C LYS A 61 -9.03 6.10 0.82
N ILE A 62 -7.75 6.41 0.58
CA ILE A 62 -7.15 6.30 -0.76
C ILE A 62 -7.10 4.83 -1.20
N ALA A 63 -6.63 3.93 -0.34
CA ALA A 63 -6.56 2.51 -0.69
C ALA A 63 -7.97 1.90 -0.86
N ASP A 64 -8.92 2.28 -0.02
CA ASP A 64 -10.33 1.85 -0.14
C ASP A 64 -10.97 2.35 -1.45
N CYS A 65 -10.71 3.61 -1.83
CA CYS A 65 -11.17 4.18 -3.10
C CYS A 65 -10.57 3.44 -4.31
N LEU A 66 -9.25 3.23 -4.32
CA LEU A 66 -8.59 2.49 -5.39
C LEU A 66 -9.12 1.05 -5.51
N ALA A 67 -9.39 0.38 -4.39
CA ALA A 67 -9.98 -0.96 -4.39
C ALA A 67 -11.40 -0.97 -4.96
N LYS A 68 -12.23 0.01 -4.61
CA LYS A 68 -13.59 0.18 -5.16
C LYS A 68 -13.55 0.47 -6.66
N MET A 69 -12.70 1.39 -7.10
CA MET A 69 -12.50 1.68 -8.52
C MET A 69 -12.10 0.44 -9.31
N ALA A 70 -11.21 -0.40 -8.76
CA ALA A 70 -10.80 -1.65 -9.39
C ALA A 70 -11.95 -2.67 -9.46
N LEU A 71 -12.75 -2.78 -8.39
CA LEU A 71 -13.92 -3.64 -8.32
C LEU A 71 -14.98 -3.23 -9.36
N ASP A 72 -15.29 -1.94 -9.45
CA ASP A 72 -16.31 -1.40 -10.35
C ASP A 72 -15.92 -1.52 -11.82
N THR A 73 -14.62 -1.50 -12.12
CA THR A 73 -14.13 -1.50 -13.50
C THR A 73 -14.40 -2.83 -14.21
N ASN A 74 -14.52 -3.96 -13.50
CA ASN A 74 -14.76 -5.35 -14.01
C ASN A 74 -14.01 -5.74 -15.31
N LYS A 75 -12.93 -5.01 -15.65
CA LYS A 75 -12.22 -5.05 -16.93
C LYS A 75 -10.73 -4.98 -16.68
N GLY A 76 -10.16 -6.10 -16.25
CA GLY A 76 -8.71 -6.33 -16.25
C GLY A 76 -7.85 -5.27 -15.54
N LEU A 77 -6.57 -5.19 -15.92
CA LEU A 77 -5.62 -4.23 -15.38
C LEU A 77 -5.85 -2.85 -16.00
N LYS A 78 -6.10 -1.85 -15.16
CA LYS A 78 -6.21 -0.44 -15.57
C LYS A 78 -5.02 0.36 -15.03
N THR A 79 -4.32 1.02 -15.92
CA THR A 79 -3.26 1.98 -15.59
C THR A 79 -3.79 3.40 -15.78
N PHE A 80 -3.26 4.33 -15.00
CA PHE A 80 -3.60 5.74 -15.10
C PHE A 80 -2.33 6.54 -15.34
N GLU A 81 -2.36 7.45 -16.32
CA GLU A 81 -1.27 8.40 -16.56
C GLU A 81 -1.31 9.54 -15.54
N GLU A 82 -2.51 9.91 -15.08
CA GLU A 82 -2.77 10.94 -14.08
C GLU A 82 -3.47 10.36 -12.84
N ILE A 83 -3.40 11.05 -11.70
CA ILE A 83 -4.11 10.62 -10.48
C ILE A 83 -5.62 10.73 -10.72
N PRO A 84 -6.42 9.66 -10.48
CA PRO A 84 -7.87 9.71 -10.66
C PRO A 84 -8.53 10.80 -9.81
N LYS A 85 -9.58 11.43 -10.34
CA LYS A 85 -10.31 12.52 -9.66
C LYS A 85 -10.91 12.06 -8.33
N GLU A 86 -11.36 10.81 -8.27
CA GLU A 86 -11.89 10.15 -7.09
C GLU A 86 -10.85 10.04 -5.97
N VAL A 87 -9.57 9.90 -6.30
CA VAL A 87 -8.46 9.88 -5.34
C VAL A 87 -8.10 11.29 -4.91
N LEU A 88 -8.04 12.24 -5.85
CA LEU A 88 -7.76 13.65 -5.54
C LEU A 88 -8.78 14.24 -4.56
N ALA A 89 -10.06 13.88 -4.69
CA ALA A 89 -11.13 14.33 -3.81
C ALA A 89 -10.98 13.83 -2.34
N LEU A 90 -10.18 12.79 -2.10
CA LEU A 90 -9.99 12.18 -0.79
C LEU A 90 -8.78 12.72 -0.04
N SER A 91 -8.01 13.62 -0.66
CA SER A 91 -6.85 14.22 -0.03
C SER A 91 -6.97 15.75 -0.06
N PRO A 92 -6.86 16.42 1.10
CA PRO A 92 -6.41 17.81 1.14
C PRO A 92 -4.88 17.93 0.92
N ILE A 93 -4.15 16.81 0.94
CA ILE A 93 -2.68 16.77 1.15
C ILE A 93 -1.88 16.48 -0.14
N ILE A 94 -2.43 15.83 -1.17
CA ILE A 94 -1.66 15.54 -2.41
C ILE A 94 -1.32 16.84 -3.19
N GLN A 95 -2.02 17.95 -2.94
CA GLN A 95 -1.64 19.28 -3.45
C GLN A 95 -0.46 19.92 -2.69
N SER A 96 -0.06 19.37 -1.54
CA SER A 96 0.98 19.95 -0.67
C SER A 96 2.32 19.23 -0.70
N SER A 97 2.44 18.08 -1.38
CA SER A 97 3.72 17.38 -1.57
C SER A 97 4.72 18.14 -2.44
N ASP A 98 4.29 19.17 -3.18
CA ASP A 98 5.21 20.12 -3.84
C ASP A 98 5.93 21.05 -2.86
N SER A 99 5.46 21.15 -1.60
CA SER A 99 6.02 22.09 -0.60
C SER A 99 7.12 21.51 0.29
N LEU A 100 7.39 20.19 0.24
CA LEU A 100 8.43 19.58 1.07
C LEU A 100 9.80 19.49 0.39
N THR A 101 9.89 19.78 -0.91
CA THR A 101 11.17 19.82 -1.66
C THR A 101 11.87 21.17 -1.54
N GLN A 102 11.22 22.23 -1.04
CA GLN A 102 11.81 23.59 -0.94
C GLN A 102 12.35 23.98 0.45
N ARG A 103 12.34 23.11 1.46
CA ARG A 103 12.81 23.45 2.82
C ARG A 103 14.23 22.99 3.19
N ASN A 104 14.99 22.40 2.27
CA ASN A 104 16.39 21.98 2.51
C ASN A 104 17.39 22.73 1.62
N ILE A 105 17.24 24.04 1.48
CA ILE A 105 18.34 24.93 1.07
C ILE A 105 18.25 26.21 1.90
N MET A 106 18.84 26.20 3.10
CA MET A 106 19.48 27.36 3.72
C MET A 106 20.46 26.91 4.78
#